data_AF-A0A6F8Y6C4-F1
#
_entry.id   AF-A0A6F8Y6C4-F1
#
_cell.length_a   1.000
_cell.length_b   1.000
_cell.length_c   1.000
_cell.angle_alpha   90.00
_cell.angle_beta   90.00
_cell.angle_gamma   90.00
#
_symmetry.space_group_name_H-M   'P 1'
#
loop_
_entity.id
_entity.type
_entity.pdbx_description
1 polymer ?
#
loop_
_entity_poly.entity_id
_entity_poly.type
_entity_poly.pdbx_seq_one_letter_code
_entity_poly.pdbx_strand_id
1 'polypeptide(L)' 'MSTITFRADEDVDRALADLTSGDRDRSQVIREAILAAWRARRDEQVRAEAEAIANDPDDIAEARAVLSDMESLRAW' A
#
# COMPACT_ATOMS: atom_id res chain seq x y z
N MET A 1 10.36 -3.44 25.32
CA MET A 1 9.12 -3.65 24.54
C MET A 1 8.00 -2.89 25.24
N SER A 2 7.06 -2.34 24.48
CA SER A 2 5.81 -1.81 25.06
C SER A 2 4.74 -2.91 25.01
N THR A 3 3.91 -2.98 26.05
CA THR A 3 2.78 -3.91 26.10
C THR A 3 1.52 -3.17 25.65
N ILE A 4 0.74 -3.79 24.77
CA ILE A 4 -0.58 -3.30 24.38
C ILE A 4 -1.64 -4.26 24.89
N THR A 5 -2.71 -3.70 25.47
CA THR A 5 -3.92 -4.47 25.79
C THR A 5 -4.97 -4.11 24.77
N PHE A 6 -5.54 -5.11 24.10
CA PHE A 6 -6.62 -4.90 23.15
C PHE A 6 -7.77 -5.86 23.48
N ARG A 7 -8.98 -5.48 23.08
CA ARG A 7 -10.16 -6.32 23.21
C ARG A 7 -10.33 -7.09 21.90
N ALA A 8 -10.17 -8.41 21.96
CA ALA A 8 -10.51 -9.30 20.85
C ALA A 8 -12.03 -9.57 20.86
N ASP A 9 -12.59 -9.72 19.66
CA ASP A 9 -13.88 -10.38 19.48
C ASP A 9 -13.67 -11.88 19.20
N GLU A 10 -14.77 -12.62 19.10
CA GLU A 10 -14.72 -14.08 18.91
C GLU A 10 -14.01 -14.48 17.61
N ASP A 11 -14.12 -13.67 16.56
CA ASP A 11 -13.49 -13.94 15.27
C ASP A 11 -11.98 -13.75 15.34
N VAL A 12 -11.50 -12.71 16.03
CA VAL A 12 -10.08 -12.52 16.31
C VAL A 12 -9.53 -13.64 17.18
N ASP A 13 -10.27 -14.09 18.20
CA ASP A 13 -9.84 -15.21 19.04
C ASP A 13 -9.73 -16.52 18.25
N ARG A 14 -10.69 -16.81 17.36
CA ARG A 14 -10.64 -17.96 16.46
C ARG A 14 -9.44 -17.88 15.51
N ALA A 15 -9.25 -16.72 14.86
CA ALA A 15 -8.12 -16.50 13.97
C ALA A 15 -6.76 -16.65 14.70
N LEU A 16 -6.65 -16.13 15.93
CA LEU A 16 -5.44 -16.27 16.73
C LEU A 16 -5.18 -17.73 17.10
N ALA A 17 -6.22 -18.50 17.47
CA ALA A 17 -6.08 -19.93 17.74
C ALA A 17 -5.57 -20.70 16.52
N ASP A 18 -6.12 -20.43 15.33
CA ASP A 18 -5.72 -21.08 14.09
C ASP A 18 -4.28 -20.71 13.69
N LEU A 19 -3.92 -19.43 13.78
CA LEU A 19 -2.62 -18.89 13.37
C LEU A 19 -1.47 -19.22 14.34
N THR A 20 -1.79 -19.55 15.59
CA THR A 20 -0.82 -19.99 16.61
C THR A 20 -0.66 -21.50 16.69
N SER A 21 -1.29 -22.26 15.78
CA SER A 21 -1.07 -23.70 15.69
C SER A 21 0.42 -24.01 15.42
N GLY A 22 1.02 -24.88 16.24
CA GLY A 22 2.44 -25.24 16.19
C GLY A 22 3.33 -24.43 17.14
N ASP A 23 4.55 -24.06 16.69
CA ASP A 23 5.58 -23.41 17.52
C ASP A 23 5.50 -21.87 17.56
N ARG A 24 4.45 -21.27 16.98
CA ARG A 24 4.31 -19.80 16.89
C ARG A 24 3.57 -19.23 18.10
N ASP A 25 4.23 -18.35 18.84
CA ASP A 25 3.59 -17.62 19.95
C ASP A 25 2.62 -16.52 19.44
N ARG A 26 1.59 -16.21 20.25
CA ARG A 26 0.61 -15.14 19.99
C ARG A 26 1.27 -13.80 19.69
N SER A 27 2.35 -13.46 20.40
CA SER A 27 3.04 -12.18 20.22
C SER A 27 3.70 -12.07 18.84
N GLN A 28 4.18 -13.19 18.30
CA GLN A 28 4.76 -13.24 16.96
C GLN A 28 3.66 -13.06 15.91
N VAL A 29 2.56 -13.80 16.03
CA VAL A 29 1.41 -13.72 15.12
C VAL A 29 0.85 -12.29 15.07
N ILE A 30 0.62 -11.67 16.24
CA ILE A 30 0.08 -10.31 16.34
C ILE A 30 1.04 -9.30 15.70
N ARG A 31 2.35 -9.43 15.96
CA ARG A 31 3.35 -8.53 15.37
C ARG A 31 3.36 -8.63 13.84
N GLU A 32 3.39 -9.85 13.32
CA GLU A 32 3.39 -10.08 11.87
C GLU A 32 2.11 -9.56 11.22
N ALA A 33 0.95 -9.77 11.85
CA ALA A 33 -0.33 -9.26 11.37
C ALA A 33 -0.36 -7.71 11.32
N ILE A 34 0.13 -7.04 12.36
CA ILE A 34 0.21 -5.57 12.39
C ILE A 34 1.14 -5.05 11.29
N LEU A 35 2.31 -5.67 11.11
CA LEU A 35 3.26 -5.27 10.07
C LEU A 35 2.72 -5.52 8.67
N ALA A 36 2.00 -6.63 8.46
CA ALA A 36 1.34 -6.94 7.19
C ALA A 36 0.26 -5.89 6.87
N ALA A 37 -0.60 -5.55 7.83
CA ALA A 37 -1.63 -4.53 7.66
C ALA A 37 -1.02 -3.14 7.37
N TRP A 38 0.06 -2.78 8.06
CA TRP A 38 0.76 -1.52 7.83
C TRP A 38 1.36 -1.44 6.43
N ARG A 39 2.01 -2.51 5.95
CA ARG A 39 2.56 -2.59 4.60
C ARG A 39 1.47 -2.49 3.55
N ALA A 40 0.39 -3.27 3.68
CA ALA A 40 -0.73 -3.24 2.76
C ALA A 40 -1.35 -1.84 2.64
N ARG A 41 -1.52 -1.13 3.77
CA ARG A 41 -1.97 0.27 3.75
C ARG A 41 -1.00 1.18 3.01
N ARG A 42 0.30 1.03 3.25
CA ARG A 42 1.33 1.87 2.64
C ARG A 42 1.39 1.65 1.12
N ASP A 43 1.29 0.40 0.68
CA ASP A 43 1.28 0.04 -0.73
C ASP A 43 0.02 0.58 -1.44
N GLU A 44 -1.13 0.56 -0.77
CA GLU A 44 -2.35 1.20 -1.27
C GLU A 44 -2.18 2.72 -1.45
N GLN A 45 -1.59 3.39 -0.46
CA GLN A 45 -1.33 4.83 -0.54
C GLN A 45 -0.40 5.18 -1.70
N VAL A 46 0.71 4.46 -1.85
CA VAL A 46 1.65 4.69 -2.95
C VAL A 46 0.98 4.43 -4.30
N ARG A 47 0.12 3.41 -4.41
CA ARG A 47 -0.62 3.15 -5.65
C ARG A 47 -1.58 4.29 -5.99
N ALA A 48 -2.34 4.77 -5.02
CA ALA A 48 -3.25 5.89 -5.21
C ALA A 48 -2.50 7.18 -5.59
N GLU A 49 -1.34 7.45 -4.97
CA GLU A 49 -0.48 8.58 -5.33
C GLU A 49 0.09 8.43 -6.74
N ALA A 50 0.55 7.24 -7.12
CA ALA A 50 1.04 6.96 -8.47
C ALA A 50 -0.06 7.11 -9.54
N GLU A 51 -1.27 6.65 -9.25
CA GLU A 51 -2.43 6.84 -10.12
C GLU A 51 -2.81 8.32 -10.25
N ALA A 52 -2.72 9.10 -9.16
CA ALA A 52 -2.96 10.53 -9.20
C ALA A 52 -1.94 11.26 -10.09
N ILE A 53 -0.65 10.94 -9.95
CA ILE A 53 0.43 11.52 -10.77
C ILE A 53 0.27 11.11 -12.24
N ALA A 54 0.01 9.83 -12.52
CA ALA A 54 -0.10 9.33 -13.90
C ALA A 54 -1.31 9.94 -14.65
N ASN A 55 -2.33 10.40 -13.94
CA ASN A 55 -3.52 11.02 -14.49
C ASN A 55 -3.53 12.55 -14.29
N ASP A 56 -2.39 13.16 -13.96
CA ASP A 56 -2.29 14.61 -13.82
C ASP A 56 -2.58 15.27 -15.19
N PRO A 57 -3.68 16.04 -15.31
CA PRO A 57 -4.06 16.66 -16.57
C PRO A 57 -3.06 17.70 -17.05
N ASP A 58 -2.33 18.36 -16.15
CA ASP A 58 -1.34 19.38 -16.50
C ASP A 58 -0.10 18.70 -17.10
N ASP A 59 0.39 17.62 -16.48
CA ASP A 59 1.49 16.81 -17.01
C ASP A 59 1.14 16.21 -18.38
N ILE A 60 -0.10 15.71 -18.55
CA ILE A 60 -0.59 15.19 -19.83
C ILE A 60 -0.64 16.29 -20.89
N ALA A 61 -1.08 17.50 -20.53
CA ALA A 61 -1.15 18.64 -21.44
C ALA A 61 0.26 19.09 -21.86
N GLU A 62 1.19 19.19 -20.90
CA GLU A 62 2.59 19.54 -21.16
C GLU A 62 3.26 18.51 -22.07
N ALA A 63 3.13 17.22 -21.78
CA ALA A 63 3.70 16.16 -22.62
C ALA A 63 3.19 16.21 -24.06
N ARG A 64 1.90 16.52 -24.26
CA ARG A 64 1.31 16.72 -25.61
C ARG A 64 1.89 17.95 -26.31
N ALA A 65 2.06 19.06 -25.60
CA ALA A 65 2.64 20.27 -26.16
C ALA A 65 4.08 20.02 -26.62
N VAL A 66 4.91 19.39 -25.78
CA VAL A 66 6.29 19.03 -26.12
C VAL A 66 6.35 18.12 -27.35
N LEU A 67 5.50 17.10 -27.43
CA LEU A 67 5.46 16.20 -28.59
C LEU A 67 5.12 16.95 -29.89
N SER A 68 4.14 17.86 -29.84
CA SER A 68 3.77 18.71 -30.97
C SER A 68 4.94 19.60 -31.42
N ASP A 69 5.64 20.22 -30.47
CA ASP A 69 6.80 21.05 -30.75
C ASP A 69 7.92 20.23 -31.40
N MET A 70 8.19 19.02 -30.89
CA MET A 70 9.20 18.12 -31.46
C MET A 70 8.84 17.61 -32.86
N GLU A 71 7.55 17.36 -33.14
CA GLU A 71 7.07 16.96 -34.46
C GLU A 71 7.27 18.08 -35.47
N SER A 72 7.01 19.34 -35.08
CA SER A 72 7.24 20.51 -35.93
C SER A 72 8.71 20.65 -36.36
N LEU A 73 9.65 20.28 -35.49
CA LEU A 73 11.09 20.29 -35.77
C LEU A 73 11.53 19.12 -36.67
N ARG A 74 10.76 18.04 -36.73
CA ARG A 74 11.10 16.82 -37.48
C ARG A 74 10.61 16.85 -38.94
N ALA A 75 9.77 17.81 -39.29
CA ALA A 75 9.21 18.00 -40.63
C ALA A 75 10.12 18.83 -41.57
N TRP A 76 11.34 19.16 -41.14
CA TRP A 76 12.36 19.90 -41.89
C TRP A 76 13.55 19.02 -42.28
#